data_AF-A0A950ADT0-F1
#
_entry.id   AF-A0A950ADT0-F1
#
_cell.length_a   1.000
_cell.length_b   1.000
_cell.length_c   1.000
_cell.angle_alpha   90.00
_cell.angle_beta   90.00
_cell.angle_gamma   90.00
#
_symmetry.space_group_name_H-M   'P 1'
#
loop_
_entity.id
_entity.type
_entity.pdbx_description
1 polymer ?
#
loop_
_entity_poly.entity_id
_entity_poly.type
_entity_poly.pdbx_seq_one_letter_code
_entity_poly.pdbx_strand_id
1 'polypeptide(L)'
;MLRSFNYAAHHGLLESRTIRPIDQLTLETYADLWSTRASQIFLTAYLDQVAGSGLVPKKQEDLQALLRSFLIHKALYELRYELNNRPNWIAIPLRGLSSLIHDAGAVDSP
;
A
#
# COMPACT_ATOMS: atom_id res chain seq x y z
N MET A 1 -3.39 8.27 0.60
CA MET A 1 -2.65 8.08 1.88
C MET A 1 -2.02 6.71 1.99
N LEU A 2 -2.76 5.60 1.93
CA LEU A 2 -2.22 4.24 2.13
C LEU A 2 -0.97 3.93 1.27
N ARG A 3 -1.04 4.17 -0.05
CA ARG A 3 0.12 4.04 -0.96
C ARG A 3 1.33 4.90 -0.54
N SER A 4 1.08 6.07 0.03
CA SER A 4 2.15 6.95 0.53
C SER A 4 2.86 6.39 1.75
N PHE A 5 2.15 5.68 2.64
CA PHE A 5 2.79 4.99 3.76
C PHE A 5 3.67 3.85 3.26
N ASN A 6 3.18 3.06 2.30
CA ASN A 6 4.00 2.02 1.66
C ASN A 6 5.25 2.63 1.01
N TYR A 7 5.11 3.70 0.25
CA TYR A 7 6.25 4.43 -0.32
C TYR A 7 7.22 4.93 0.74
N ALA A 8 6.74 5.60 1.78
CA ALA A 8 7.59 6.13 2.84
C ALA A 8 8.39 5.03 3.56
N ALA A 9 7.77 3.88 3.79
CA ALA A 9 8.39 2.74 4.46
C ALA A 9 9.55 2.15 3.63
N HIS A 10 9.34 1.96 2.32
CA HIS A 10 10.35 1.33 1.46
C HIS A 10 11.37 2.30 0.88
N HIS A 11 11.00 3.57 0.69
CA HIS A 11 11.91 4.59 0.19
C HIS A 11 13.15 4.74 1.08
N GLY A 12 12.94 4.81 2.40
CA GLY A 12 14.04 4.92 3.36
C GLY A 12 15.00 3.71 3.33
N LEU A 13 14.48 2.52 3.02
CA LEU A 13 15.29 1.32 2.88
C LEU A 13 16.05 1.29 1.56
N LEU A 14 15.41 1.68 0.47
CA LEU A 14 15.98 1.66 -0.87
C LEU A 14 17.14 2.64 -1.03
N GLU A 15 17.01 3.84 -0.47
CA GLU A 15 18.04 4.89 -0.57
C GLU A 15 19.17 4.76 0.48
N SER A 16 19.01 3.86 1.46
CA SER A 16 19.99 3.71 2.53
C SER A 16 21.27 3.04 2.05
N ARG A 17 22.41 3.72 2.24
CA ARG A 17 23.74 3.20 1.93
C ARG A 17 24.43 2.53 3.12
N THR A 18 23.80 2.57 4.30
CA THR A 18 24.39 2.10 5.56
C THR A 18 23.77 0.79 6.04
N ILE A 19 22.68 0.34 5.44
CA ILE A 19 22.06 -0.95 5.74
C ILE A 19 22.96 -2.05 5.18
N ARG A 20 23.31 -3.01 6.04
CA ARG A 20 24.03 -4.21 5.61
C ARG A 20 23.07 -5.09 4.80
N PRO A 21 23.52 -5.71 3.69
CA PRO A 21 22.66 -6.56 2.87
C PRO A 21 21.93 -7.67 3.66
N ILE A 22 22.56 -8.19 4.72
CA ILE A 22 21.98 -9.24 5.57
C ILE A 22 20.80 -8.75 6.42
N ASP A 23 20.73 -7.46 6.75
CA ASP A 23 19.63 -6.89 7.53
C ASP A 23 18.46 -6.45 6.63
N GLN A 24 18.69 -6.35 5.32
CA GLN A 24 17.73 -5.76 4.39
C GLN A 24 16.39 -6.50 4.37
N LEU A 25 16.41 -7.84 4.31
CA LEU A 25 15.19 -8.64 4.30
C LEU A 25 14.36 -8.47 5.58
N THR A 26 15.04 -8.42 6.73
CA THR A 26 14.40 -8.20 8.03
C THR A 26 13.78 -6.80 8.09
N LEU A 27 14.50 -5.78 7.64
CA LEU A 27 13.99 -4.41 7.61
C LEU A 27 12.82 -4.23 6.62
N GLU A 28 12.86 -4.90 5.48
CA GLU A 28 11.73 -4.91 4.52
C GLU A 28 10.46 -5.48 5.18
N THR A 29 10.59 -6.55 5.95
CA THR A 29 9.46 -7.13 6.70
C THR A 29 8.88 -6.14 7.72
N TYR A 30 9.73 -5.41 8.43
CA TYR A 30 9.28 -4.36 9.36
C TYR A 30 8.66 -3.16 8.62
N ALA A 31 9.15 -2.79 7.44
CA ALA A 31 8.54 -1.76 6.61
C ALA A 31 7.14 -2.16 6.12
N ASP A 32 6.95 -3.40 5.70
CA ASP A 32 5.64 -3.95 5.34
C ASP A 32 4.67 -3.90 6.53
N LEU A 33 5.12 -4.38 7.69
CA LEU A 33 4.32 -4.36 8.92
C LEU A 33 3.94 -2.93 9.34
N TRP A 34 4.90 -2.01 9.32
CA TRP A 34 4.67 -0.62 9.68
C TRP A 34 3.68 0.04 8.72
N SER A 35 3.87 -0.12 7.40
CA SER A 35 3.00 0.51 6.41
C SER A 35 1.58 -0.05 6.46
N THR A 36 1.42 -1.34 6.73
CA THR A 36 0.13 -1.99 6.96
C THR A 36 -0.55 -1.42 8.19
N ARG A 37 0.17 -1.32 9.32
CA ARG A 37 -0.42 -0.83 10.57
C ARG A 37 -0.80 0.65 10.49
N ALA A 38 0.04 1.49 9.91
CA ALA A 38 -0.25 2.90 9.68
C ALA A 38 -1.47 3.08 8.76
N SER A 39 -1.57 2.26 7.71
CA SER A 39 -2.71 2.24 6.79
C SER A 39 -4.02 1.86 7.48
N GLN A 40 -4.01 0.83 8.33
CA GLN A 40 -5.17 0.42 9.12
C GLN A 40 -5.63 1.52 10.07
N ILE A 41 -4.71 2.08 10.87
CA ILE A 41 -5.03 3.14 11.84
C ILE A 41 -5.64 4.35 11.11
N PHE A 42 -5.02 4.79 10.01
CA PHE A 42 -5.54 5.90 9.21
C PHE A 42 -6.93 5.61 8.64
N LEU A 43 -7.11 4.44 8.01
CA LEU A 43 -8.37 4.10 7.35
C LEU A 43 -9.51 3.97 8.36
N THR A 44 -9.28 3.31 9.50
CA THR A 44 -10.27 3.21 10.57
C THR A 44 -10.66 4.60 11.07
N ALA A 45 -9.70 5.43 11.46
CA ALA A 45 -10.00 6.78 11.96
C ALA A 45 -10.70 7.65 10.91
N TYR A 46 -10.33 7.53 9.63
CA TYR A 46 -10.98 8.25 8.55
C TYR A 46 -12.44 7.81 8.37
N LEU A 47 -12.69 6.50 8.32
CA LEU A 47 -14.04 5.96 8.14
C LEU A 47 -14.96 6.29 9.32
N ASP A 48 -14.44 6.23 10.55
CA ASP A 48 -15.16 6.64 11.75
C ASP A 48 -15.55 8.12 11.68
N GLN A 49 -14.62 8.99 11.25
CA GLN A 49 -14.84 10.42 11.16
C GLN A 49 -15.86 10.82 10.07
N VAL A 50 -15.91 10.08 8.96
CA VAL A 50 -16.83 10.37 7.84
C VAL A 50 -18.10 9.51 7.88
N ALA A 51 -18.29 8.70 8.93
CA ALA A 51 -19.48 7.88 9.09
C ALA A 51 -20.76 8.73 9.02
N GLY A 52 -21.73 8.30 8.21
CA GLY A 52 -22.99 9.02 8.02
C GLY A 52 -22.93 10.28 7.14
N SER A 53 -21.75 10.74 6.73
CA SER A 53 -21.58 11.93 5.87
C SER A 53 -22.10 11.75 4.43
N GLY A 54 -22.29 10.50 4.00
CA GLY A 54 -22.60 10.17 2.60
C GLY A 54 -21.40 10.21 1.65
N LEU A 55 -20.19 10.51 2.15
CA LEU A 55 -18.95 10.56 1.34
C LEU A 55 -18.40 9.18 0.97
N VAL A 56 -18.78 8.13 1.71
CA VAL A 56 -18.34 6.76 1.49
C VAL A 56 -19.54 5.83 1.32
N PRO A 57 -19.42 4.73 0.54
CA PRO A 57 -20.48 3.73 0.43
C PRO A 57 -20.90 3.18 1.79
N LYS A 58 -22.20 2.93 1.96
CA LYS A 58 -22.74 2.35 3.20
C LYS A 58 -22.48 0.85 3.31
N LYS A 59 -22.45 0.16 2.16
CA LYS A 59 -22.16 -1.27 2.09
C LYS A 59 -20.65 -1.47 2.15
N GLN A 60 -20.24 -2.41 2.99
CA GLN A 60 -18.83 -2.70 3.21
C GLN A 60 -18.18 -3.23 1.93
N GLU A 61 -18.92 -4.02 1.15
CA GLU A 61 -18.45 -4.63 -0.09
C GLU A 61 -18.18 -3.54 -1.16
N ASP A 62 -19.08 -2.57 -1.29
CA ASP A 62 -18.92 -1.44 -2.21
C ASP A 62 -17.74 -0.56 -1.80
N LEU A 63 -17.57 -0.31 -0.49
CA LEU A 63 -16.44 0.44 0.04
C LEU A 63 -15.11 -0.28 -0.25
N GLN A 64 -15.04 -1.59 -0.02
CA GLN A 64 -13.86 -2.39 -0.28
C GLN A 64 -13.52 -2.43 -1.78
N ALA A 65 -14.51 -2.65 -2.64
CA ALA A 65 -14.33 -2.65 -4.09
C ALA A 65 -13.82 -1.28 -4.58
N LEU A 66 -14.44 -0.20 -4.11
CA LEU A 66 -14.03 1.17 -4.45
C LEU A 66 -12.60 1.47 -3.99
N LEU A 67 -12.29 1.21 -2.71
CA LEU A 67 -10.97 1.43 -2.14
C LEU A 67 -9.90 0.63 -2.92
N ARG A 68 -10.18 -0.65 -3.20
CA ARG A 68 -9.26 -1.52 -3.93
C ARG A 68 -9.02 -1.02 -5.35
N SER A 69 -10.06 -0.62 -6.07
CA SER A 69 -9.94 -0.06 -7.42
C SER A 69 -9.04 1.19 -7.43
N PHE A 70 -9.20 2.10 -6.46
CA PHE A 70 -8.36 3.29 -6.35
C PHE A 70 -6.92 2.95 -5.98
N LEU A 71 -6.68 1.97 -5.11
CA LEU A 71 -5.33 1.55 -4.74
C LEU A 71 -4.60 0.92 -5.94
N ILE A 72 -5.26 0.05 -6.70
CA ILE A 72 -4.70 -0.55 -7.93
C ILE A 72 -4.42 0.53 -8.96
N HIS A 73 -5.39 1.41 -9.24
CA HIS A 73 -5.20 2.49 -10.21
C HIS A 73 -4.02 3.40 -9.84
N LYS A 74 -3.92 3.76 -8.55
CA LYS A 74 -2.80 4.57 -8.06
C LYS A 74 -1.46 3.84 -8.18
N ALA A 75 -1.41 2.54 -7.89
CA ALA A 75 -0.19 1.76 -7.98
C ALA A 75 0.25 1.55 -9.45
N LEU A 76 -0.68 1.39 -10.39
CA LEU A 76 -0.38 1.37 -11.84
C LEU A 76 0.14 2.73 -12.33
N TYR A 77 -0.45 3.83 -11.86
CA TYR A 77 0.05 5.17 -12.14
C TYR A 77 1.49 5.34 -11.65
N GLU A 78 1.76 4.93 -10.40
CA GLU A 78 3.09 4.96 -9.79
C GLU A 78 4.08 4.11 -10.58
N LEU A 79 3.73 2.88 -10.94
CA LEU A 79 4.57 2.01 -11.77
C LEU A 79 4.97 2.68 -13.08
N ARG A 80 4.01 3.24 -13.82
CA ARG A 80 4.28 3.96 -15.06
C ARG A 80 5.15 5.20 -14.81
N TYR A 81 4.94 5.91 -13.71
CA TYR A 81 5.75 7.07 -13.37
C TYR A 81 7.20 6.69 -13.08
N GLU A 82 7.44 5.69 -12.22
CA GLU A 82 8.78 5.25 -11.86
C GLU A 82 9.54 4.65 -13.04
N LEU A 83 8.85 3.90 -13.92
CA LEU A 83 9.42 3.39 -15.18
C LEU A 83 10.04 4.51 -16.05
N ASN A 84 9.42 5.69 -16.05
CA ASN A 84 9.85 6.81 -16.89
C ASN A 84 10.84 7.75 -16.21
N ASN A 85 10.85 7.82 -14.87
CA ASN A 85 11.58 8.86 -14.14
C ASN A 85 12.67 8.30 -13.21
N ARG A 86 12.44 7.15 -12.57
CA ARG A 86 13.37 6.54 -11.59
C ARG A 86 13.27 5.01 -11.64
N PRO A 87 13.82 4.35 -12.67
CA PRO A 87 13.66 2.90 -12.85
C PRO A 87 14.10 2.05 -11.64
N ASN A 88 15.06 2.54 -10.86
CA ASN A 88 15.54 1.86 -9.65
C ASN A 88 14.44 1.71 -8.57
N TRP A 89 13.36 2.50 -8.64
CA TRP A 89 12.29 2.52 -7.65
C TRP A 89 11.09 1.64 -8.02
N ILE A 90 11.10 1.00 -9.20
CA ILE A 90 10.00 0.15 -9.70
C ILE A 90 9.62 -0.97 -8.73
N ALA A 91 10.55 -1.45 -7.91
CA ALA A 91 10.28 -2.49 -6.91
C ALA A 91 9.20 -2.07 -5.90
N ILE A 92 9.09 -0.78 -5.57
CA ILE A 92 8.12 -0.26 -4.60
C ILE A 92 6.66 -0.40 -5.11
N PRO A 93 6.27 0.14 -6.29
CA PRO A 93 4.92 -0.05 -6.81
C PRO A 93 4.60 -1.50 -7.16
N LEU A 94 5.59 -2.31 -7.59
CA LEU A 94 5.36 -3.74 -7.86
C LEU A 94 5.02 -4.55 -6.60
N ARG A 95 5.75 -4.33 -5.49
CA ARG A 95 5.42 -4.97 -4.20
C ARG A 95 4.01 -4.58 -3.74
N GLY A 96 3.69 -3.29 -3.84
CA GLY A 96 2.35 -2.78 -3.55
C GLY A 96 1.24 -3.45 -4.37
N LEU A 97 1.45 -3.60 -5.68
CA LEU A 97 0.50 -4.30 -6.56
C LEU A 97 0.38 -5.78 -6.21
N SER A 98 1.50 -6.46 -5.94
CA SER A 98 1.49 -7.89 -5.58
C SER A 98 0.68 -8.14 -4.31
N SER A 99 0.85 -7.31 -3.27
CA SER A 99 0.03 -7.40 -2.05
C SER A 99 -1.46 -7.21 -2.35
N LEU A 100 -1.84 -6.18 -3.13
CA LEU A 100 -3.24 -5.90 -3.47
C LEU A 100 -3.92 -7.00 -4.32
N ILE A 101 -3.13 -7.77 -5.07
CA ILE A 101 -3.62 -8.88 -5.89
C ILE A 101 -3.71 -10.17 -5.07
N HIS A 102 -2.75 -10.44 -4.19
CA HIS A 102 -2.78 -11.65 -3.35
C HIS A 102 -3.83 -11.57 -2.23
N ASP A 103 -4.08 -10.38 -1.67
CA ASP A 103 -5.17 -10.17 -0.71
C ASP A 103 -6.56 -10.47 -1.31
N ALA A 104 -6.68 -10.46 -2.65
CA ALA A 104 -7.88 -10.83 -3.37
C ALA A 104 -8.25 -12.32 -3.23
N GLY A 105 -7.23 -13.18 -3.20
CA GLY A 105 -7.42 -14.63 -3.18
C GLY A 105 -7.82 -15.17 -1.80
N ALA A 106 -7.61 -14.38 -0.74
CA ALA A 106 -7.93 -14.77 0.63
C ALA A 106 -9.42 -14.60 0.98
N VAL A 107 -10.20 -13.87 0.16
CA VAL A 107 -11.64 -13.66 0.39
C VAL A 107 -12.49 -14.76 -0.28
N ASP A 108 -11.90 -15.56 -1.17
CA ASP A 108 -12.57 -16.62 -1.94
C ASP A 108 -12.25 -18.06 -1.46
N SER A 109 -11.69 -18.24 -0.25
CA SER A 109 -11.53 -19.58 0.34
C SER A 109 -12.77 -19.95 1.17
N PRO A 110 -13.40 -21.11 0.91
CA PRO A 110 -14.64 -21.55 1.57
C PRO A 110 -14.46 -21.90 3.06
#